data_AF-A0A6M3L750-F1
#
_entry.id   AF-A0A6M3L750-F1
#
_cell.length_a   1.000
_cell.length_b   1.000
_cell.length_c   1.000
_cell.angle_alpha   90.00
_cell.angle_beta   90.00
_cell.angle_gamma   90.00
#
_symmetry.space_group_name_H-M   'P 1'
#
loop_
_entity.id
_entity.type
_entity.pdbx_description
1 polymer ?
#
loop_
_entity_poly.entity_id
_entity_poly.type
_entity_poly.pdbx_seq_one_letter_code
_entity_poly.pdbx_strand_id
1 'polypeptide(L)'
;MVRRKFPPRTERRKFHRGMQRLSWVKYEGIVKTLAKRWSHSPEEYKELLQEGAIAYLLAKDKYDRQRGAFSTFLYWEVEGRMRAYLGKERRAPKPFSVEVPEESEIFGVQSPGQEGIAAAKQLFRSVSSEAVEVLQVIFSMPANLANSLSAKGLCNKALAHYFVKERGWTWEKAWSTLDQLKQAVKTILL
;
A
#
# COMPACT_ATOMS: atom_id res chain seq x y z
N MET A 1 -34.53 0.16 -0.42
CA MET A 1 -34.27 -1.04 -1.25
C MET A 1 -34.46 -0.69 -2.73
N VAL A 2 -33.39 -0.45 -3.48
CA VAL A 2 -33.49 -0.14 -4.92
C VAL A 2 -33.30 -1.44 -5.71
N ARG A 3 -34.40 -2.03 -6.20
CA ARG A 3 -34.35 -3.18 -7.11
C ARG A 3 -33.78 -2.71 -8.45
N ARG A 4 -32.53 -3.09 -8.76
CA ARG A 4 -31.94 -2.89 -10.09
C ARG A 4 -32.74 -3.74 -11.09
N LYS A 5 -33.54 -3.09 -11.96
CA LYS A 5 -34.22 -3.75 -13.07
C LYS A 5 -33.17 -4.29 -14.03
N PHE A 6 -33.16 -5.61 -14.23
CA PHE A 6 -32.34 -6.23 -15.28
C PHE A 6 -32.93 -5.87 -16.66
N PRO A 7 -32.11 -5.46 -17.63
CA PRO A 7 -32.60 -5.11 -18.96
C PRO A 7 -33.11 -6.34 -19.74
N PRO A 8 -34.08 -6.15 -20.65
CA PRO A 8 -34.76 -7.23 -21.36
C PRO A 8 -33.86 -8.01 -22.33
N ARG A 9 -34.25 -9.26 -22.60
CA ARG A 9 -33.46 -10.30 -23.30
C ARG A 9 -33.03 -9.91 -24.73
N THR A 10 -33.73 -8.97 -25.36
CA THR A 10 -33.48 -8.45 -26.71
C THR A 10 -32.31 -7.47 -26.78
N GLU A 11 -32.07 -6.68 -25.73
CA GLU A 11 -30.91 -5.78 -25.64
C GLU A 11 -29.61 -6.54 -25.38
N ARG A 12 -29.68 -7.65 -24.63
CA ARG A 12 -28.53 -8.55 -24.42
C ARG A 12 -27.94 -9.05 -25.75
N ARG A 13 -28.79 -9.34 -26.75
CA ARG A 13 -28.36 -9.84 -28.07
C ARG A 13 -27.72 -8.77 -28.97
N LYS A 14 -28.05 -7.48 -28.81
CA LYS A 14 -27.34 -6.39 -29.49
C LYS A 14 -26.00 -6.07 -28.80
N PHE A 15 -25.95 -6.17 -27.47
CA PHE A 15 -24.72 -6.07 -26.67
C PHE A 15 -23.66 -7.08 -27.11
N HIS A 16 -24.06 -8.35 -27.33
CA HIS A 16 -23.15 -9.42 -27.75
C HIS A 16 -22.56 -9.22 -29.16
N ARG A 17 -23.24 -8.49 -30.07
CA ARG A 17 -22.76 -8.29 -31.45
C ARG A 17 -21.72 -7.18 -31.60
N GLY A 18 -21.74 -6.16 -30.73
CA GLY A 18 -20.66 -5.15 -30.67
C GLY A 18 -19.41 -5.64 -29.95
N MET A 19 -19.57 -6.62 -29.06
CA MET A 19 -18.55 -7.19 -28.15
C MET A 19 -17.51 -8.10 -28.81
N GLN A 20 -17.78 -8.62 -30.00
CA GLN A 20 -16.90 -9.59 -30.67
C GLN A 20 -15.62 -9.00 -31.30
N ARG A 21 -15.39 -7.68 -31.23
CA ARG A 21 -14.18 -7.05 -31.81
C ARG A 21 -13.00 -6.89 -30.85
N LEU A 22 -13.19 -7.13 -29.55
CA LEU A 22 -12.10 -7.04 -28.55
C LEU A 22 -11.60 -8.45 -28.27
N SER A 23 -10.54 -8.83 -28.98
CA SER A 23 -9.85 -10.11 -28.80
C SER A 23 -8.79 -10.00 -27.71
N TRP A 24 -8.66 -11.04 -26.90
CA TRP A 24 -7.65 -11.10 -25.85
C TRP A 24 -6.23 -10.90 -26.41
N VAL A 25 -5.94 -11.54 -27.54
CA VAL A 25 -4.65 -11.48 -28.25
C VAL A 25 -4.17 -10.05 -28.48
N LYS A 26 -5.10 -9.11 -28.78
CA LYS A 26 -4.74 -7.71 -29.00
C LYS A 26 -4.29 -6.98 -27.74
N TYR A 27 -4.84 -7.35 -26.59
CA TYR A 27 -4.68 -6.62 -25.33
C TYR A 27 -3.82 -7.34 -24.30
N GLU A 28 -3.48 -8.60 -24.55
CA GLU A 28 -2.61 -9.42 -23.72
C GLU A 28 -1.26 -8.74 -23.44
N GLY A 29 -0.70 -8.02 -24.43
CA GLY A 29 0.55 -7.28 -24.24
C GLY A 29 0.47 -6.21 -23.15
N ILE A 30 -0.67 -5.53 -23.01
CA ILE A 30 -0.90 -4.54 -21.95
C ILE A 30 -0.92 -5.24 -20.58
N VAL A 31 -1.63 -6.37 -20.49
CA VAL A 31 -1.72 -7.15 -19.25
C VAL A 31 -0.36 -7.70 -18.84
N LYS A 32 0.41 -8.28 -19.77
CA LYS A 32 1.77 -8.78 -19.53
C LYS A 32 2.73 -7.67 -19.08
N THR A 33 2.65 -6.50 -19.72
CA THR A 33 3.50 -5.35 -19.36
C THR A 33 3.20 -4.88 -17.95
N LEU A 34 1.93 -4.80 -17.56
CA LEU A 34 1.52 -4.42 -16.22
C LEU A 34 1.88 -5.50 -15.19
N ALA A 35 1.62 -6.77 -15.47
CA ALA A 35 1.99 -7.88 -14.58
C ALA A 35 3.49 -7.86 -14.29
N LYS A 36 4.32 -7.72 -15.32
CA LYS A 36 5.79 -7.65 -15.18
C LYS A 36 6.26 -6.43 -14.38
N ARG A 37 5.55 -5.30 -14.49
CA ARG A 37 5.87 -4.07 -13.73
C ARG A 37 5.61 -4.24 -12.24
N TRP A 38 4.56 -4.96 -11.86
CA TRP A 38 4.10 -5.05 -10.48
C TRP A 38 4.59 -6.31 -9.74
N SER A 39 4.99 -7.36 -10.46
CA SER A 39 5.51 -8.59 -9.89
C SER A 39 6.95 -8.45 -9.38
N HIS A 40 7.25 -9.03 -8.22
CA HIS A 40 8.59 -9.17 -7.65
C HIS A 40 9.10 -10.62 -7.71
N SER A 41 8.22 -11.60 -7.97
CA SER A 41 8.57 -13.01 -8.20
C SER A 41 7.87 -13.61 -9.43
N PRO A 42 8.37 -14.74 -9.97
CA PRO A 42 7.70 -15.48 -11.03
C PRO A 42 6.29 -15.99 -10.66
N GLU A 43 6.06 -16.32 -9.39
CA GLU A 43 4.77 -16.77 -8.86
C GLU A 43 3.78 -15.60 -8.86
N GLU A 44 4.18 -14.45 -8.29
CA GLU A 44 3.38 -13.23 -8.28
C GLU A 44 3.06 -12.76 -9.70
N TYR A 45 3.99 -12.92 -10.64
CA TYR A 45 3.75 -12.63 -12.05
C TYR A 45 2.61 -13.48 -12.65
N LYS A 46 2.55 -14.78 -12.34
CA LYS A 46 1.48 -15.67 -12.81
C LYS A 46 0.13 -15.28 -12.22
N GLU A 47 0.09 -14.96 -10.94
CA GLU A 47 -1.13 -14.53 -10.25
C GLU A 47 -1.63 -13.19 -10.79
N LEU A 48 -0.74 -12.23 -10.98
CA LEU A 48 -1.08 -10.93 -11.58
C LEU A 48 -1.56 -11.08 -13.02
N LEU A 49 -1.02 -12.01 -13.81
CA LEU A 49 -1.55 -12.32 -15.14
C LEU A 49 -3.00 -12.81 -15.08
N GLN A 50 -3.33 -13.69 -14.12
CA GLN A 50 -4.69 -14.19 -13.93
C GLN A 50 -5.63 -13.05 -13.51
N GLU A 51 -5.23 -12.23 -12.54
CA GLU A 51 -6.00 -11.08 -12.10
C GLU A 51 -6.19 -10.06 -13.23
N GLY A 52 -5.18 -9.83 -14.05
CA GLY A 52 -5.28 -8.99 -15.24
C GLY A 52 -6.22 -9.54 -16.31
N ALA A 53 -6.26 -10.86 -16.50
CA ALA A 53 -7.23 -11.50 -17.38
C ALA A 53 -8.67 -11.32 -16.88
N ILE A 54 -8.89 -11.41 -15.56
CA ILE A 54 -10.20 -11.13 -14.95
C ILE A 54 -10.58 -9.66 -15.13
N ALA A 55 -9.65 -8.73 -14.91
CA ALA A 55 -9.88 -7.30 -15.18
C ALA A 55 -10.34 -7.06 -16.62
N TYR A 56 -9.70 -7.71 -17.59
CA TYR A 56 -10.07 -7.62 -18.99
C TYR A 56 -11.51 -8.09 -19.26
N LEU A 57 -11.91 -9.24 -18.72
CA LEU A 57 -13.27 -9.74 -18.88
C LEU A 57 -14.30 -8.76 -18.31
N LEU A 58 -14.04 -8.23 -17.11
CA LEU A 58 -14.92 -7.24 -16.47
C LEU A 58 -14.93 -5.89 -17.20
N ALA A 59 -13.79 -5.46 -17.74
CA ALA A 59 -13.67 -4.22 -18.49
C ALA A 59 -14.46 -4.29 -19.80
N LYS A 60 -14.51 -5.45 -20.46
CA LYS A 60 -15.33 -5.63 -21.68
C LYS A 60 -16.81 -5.39 -21.42
N ASP A 61 -17.33 -5.79 -20.27
CA ASP A 61 -18.74 -5.61 -19.93
C ASP A 61 -19.09 -4.16 -19.58
N LYS A 62 -18.12 -3.40 -19.04
CA LYS A 62 -18.32 -2.03 -18.56
C LYS A 62 -17.93 -0.95 -19.55
N TYR A 63 -17.23 -1.31 -20.62
CA TYR A 63 -16.64 -0.33 -21.52
C TYR A 63 -17.70 0.44 -22.31
N ASP A 64 -17.59 1.77 -22.25
CA ASP A 64 -18.39 2.71 -23.02
C ASP A 64 -17.54 3.32 -24.15
N ARG A 65 -17.94 3.06 -25.39
CA ARG A 65 -17.22 3.50 -26.59
C ARG A 65 -17.23 5.01 -26.77
N GLN A 66 -18.19 5.72 -26.19
CA GLN A 66 -18.27 7.18 -26.29
C GLN A 66 -17.21 7.90 -25.45
N ARG A 67 -16.58 7.20 -24.48
CA ARG A 67 -15.64 7.79 -23.53
C ARG A 67 -14.17 7.76 -23.96
N GLY A 68 -13.84 7.03 -25.02
CA GLY A 68 -12.46 6.94 -25.54
C GLY A 68 -12.01 5.52 -25.86
N ALA A 69 -10.70 5.33 -26.06
CA ALA A 69 -10.13 4.05 -26.51
C ALA A 69 -10.17 2.95 -25.43
N PHE A 70 -10.52 1.73 -25.83
CA PHE A 70 -10.56 0.57 -24.92
C PHE A 70 -9.21 0.25 -24.29
N SER A 71 -8.09 0.46 -24.99
CA SER A 71 -6.75 0.22 -24.44
C SER A 71 -6.47 1.07 -23.21
N THR A 72 -6.84 2.35 -23.25
CA THR A 72 -6.66 3.29 -22.14
C THR A 72 -7.56 2.91 -20.97
N PHE A 73 -8.83 2.60 -21.25
CA PHE A 73 -9.75 2.14 -20.22
C PHE A 73 -9.28 0.84 -19.55
N LEU A 74 -8.87 -0.13 -20.36
CA LEU A 74 -8.37 -1.42 -19.90
C LEU A 74 -7.10 -1.28 -19.06
N TYR A 75 -6.18 -0.39 -19.45
CA TYR A 75 -4.95 -0.13 -18.69
C TYR A 75 -5.28 0.21 -17.22
N TRP A 76 -6.23 1.13 -16.99
CA TRP A 76 -6.61 1.57 -15.65
C TRP A 76 -7.35 0.48 -14.87
N GLU A 77 -8.23 -0.28 -15.51
CA GLU A 77 -8.94 -1.40 -14.85
C GLU A 77 -7.97 -2.51 -14.43
N VAL A 78 -7.01 -2.86 -15.29
CA VAL A 78 -5.99 -3.89 -15.00
C VAL A 78 -5.06 -3.41 -13.89
N GLU A 79 -4.53 -2.18 -13.99
CA GLU A 79 -3.63 -1.63 -12.97
C GLU A 79 -4.32 -1.50 -11.61
N GLY A 80 -5.56 -0.99 -11.59
CA GLY A 80 -6.35 -0.87 -10.37
C GLY A 80 -6.60 -2.22 -9.70
N ARG A 81 -6.94 -3.26 -10.49
CA ARG A 81 -7.20 -4.60 -9.98
C ARG A 81 -5.94 -5.27 -9.44
N MET A 82 -4.81 -5.21 -10.16
CA MET A 82 -3.54 -5.77 -9.72
C MET A 82 -3.07 -5.12 -8.41
N ARG A 83 -3.13 -3.78 -8.30
CA ARG A 83 -2.79 -3.08 -7.04
C ARG A 83 -3.72 -3.46 -5.89
N ALA A 84 -5.01 -3.66 -6.17
CA ALA A 84 -5.96 -4.13 -5.16
C ALA A 84 -5.67 -5.57 -4.71
N TYR A 85 -5.26 -6.45 -5.64
CA TYR A 85 -4.83 -7.82 -5.32
C TYR A 85 -3.60 -7.81 -4.41
N LEU A 86 -2.54 -7.11 -4.81
CA LEU A 86 -1.32 -6.99 -3.99
C LEU A 86 -1.59 -6.32 -2.64
N GLY A 87 -2.49 -5.34 -2.61
CA GLY A 87 -2.94 -4.71 -1.38
C GLY A 87 -3.70 -5.66 -0.46
N LYS A 88 -4.45 -6.63 -1.00
CA LYS A 88 -5.13 -7.67 -0.23
C LYS A 88 -4.16 -8.72 0.27
N GLU A 89 -3.24 -9.22 -0.56
CA GLU A 89 -2.23 -10.19 -0.13
C GLU A 89 -1.33 -9.65 0.98
N ARG A 90 -0.89 -8.38 0.85
CA ARG A 90 -0.08 -7.72 1.88
C ARG A 90 -0.82 -7.48 3.20
N ARG A 91 -2.16 -7.45 3.15
CA ARG A 91 -3.04 -7.29 4.32
C ARG A 91 -3.55 -8.62 4.86
N ALA A 92 -3.47 -9.69 4.07
CA ALA A 92 -3.77 -11.02 4.56
C ALA A 92 -2.75 -11.32 5.66
N PRO A 93 -3.18 -11.85 6.82
CA PRO A 93 -2.26 -12.44 7.77
C PRO A 93 -1.41 -13.43 6.99
N LYS A 94 -0.09 -13.20 6.92
CA LYS A 94 0.80 -14.17 6.28
C LYS A 94 0.51 -15.53 6.93
N PRO A 95 0.27 -16.61 6.16
CA PRO A 95 0.21 -17.92 6.75
C PRO A 95 1.53 -18.12 7.48
N PHE A 96 1.46 -18.23 8.80
CA PHE A 96 2.60 -18.57 9.61
C PHE A 96 3.06 -19.95 9.11
N SER A 97 4.21 -20.02 8.46
CA SER A 97 4.85 -21.32 8.22
C SER A 97 5.26 -21.82 9.60
N VAL A 98 4.42 -22.64 10.21
CA VAL A 98 4.74 -23.35 11.44
C VAL A 98 5.78 -24.41 11.07
N GLU A 99 7.05 -24.03 10.95
CA GLU A 99 8.10 -24.96 11.38
C GLU A 99 7.93 -25.01 12.88
N VAL A 100 7.19 -26.01 13.38
CA VAL A 100 6.90 -26.20 14.81
C VAL A 100 8.24 -26.33 15.53
N PRO A 101 8.72 -25.30 16.25
CA PRO A 101 9.80 -25.51 17.20
C PRO A 101 9.15 -26.19 18.41
N GLU A 102 9.82 -27.20 18.97
CA GLU A 102 9.36 -27.92 20.14
C GLU A 102 8.89 -26.97 21.25
N GLU A 103 7.83 -27.38 21.92
CA GLU A 103 7.10 -26.64 22.94
C GLU A 103 8.01 -26.23 24.11
N SER A 104 8.56 -25.03 24.05
CA SER A 104 8.91 -24.23 25.22
C SER A 104 9.03 -22.77 24.81
N GLU A 105 8.47 -21.87 25.61
CA GLU A 105 8.44 -20.40 25.45
C GLU A 105 7.21 -19.80 24.74
N ILE A 106 6.02 -20.14 25.23
CA ILE A 106 4.87 -19.23 25.20
C ILE A 106 4.96 -18.34 26.46
N PHE A 107 4.90 -17.02 26.26
CA PHE A 107 4.94 -15.91 27.23
C PHE A 107 6.31 -15.32 27.58
N GLY A 108 6.80 -14.48 26.67
CA GLY A 108 7.61 -13.31 27.02
C GLY A 108 7.19 -12.13 26.16
N VAL A 109 6.42 -11.20 26.71
CA VAL A 109 6.56 -9.80 26.27
C VAL A 109 8.03 -9.51 26.54
N GLN A 110 8.87 -9.50 25.52
CA GLN A 110 10.25 -9.09 25.68
C GLN A 110 10.20 -7.65 26.16
N SER A 111 10.38 -7.46 27.47
CA SER A 111 10.78 -6.18 28.02
C SER A 111 11.95 -5.72 27.15
N PRO A 112 11.94 -4.48 26.62
CA PRO A 112 13.10 -3.99 25.89
C PRO A 112 14.33 -4.27 26.74
N GLY A 113 15.30 -5.02 26.19
CA GLY A 113 16.52 -5.36 26.90
C GLY A 113 17.14 -4.10 27.49
N GLN A 114 17.86 -4.21 28.60
CA GLN A 114 18.47 -3.05 29.27
C GLN A 114 19.28 -2.17 28.28
N GLU A 115 19.84 -2.78 27.23
CA GLU A 115 20.50 -2.15 26.09
C GLU A 115 19.57 -1.27 25.24
N GLY A 116 18.36 -1.73 24.91
CA GLY A 116 17.37 -0.95 24.16
C GLY A 116 16.84 0.25 24.96
N ILE A 117 16.69 0.09 26.27
CA ILE A 117 16.31 1.19 27.17
C ILE A 117 17.47 2.19 27.29
N ALA A 118 18.71 1.73 27.35
CA ALA A 118 19.89 2.59 27.39
C ALA A 118 20.08 3.37 26.08
N ALA A 119 19.94 2.73 24.93
CA ALA A 119 20.01 3.36 23.61
C ALA A 119 18.90 4.41 23.42
N ALA A 120 17.67 4.10 23.85
CA ALA A 120 16.58 5.07 23.84
C ALA A 120 16.88 6.27 24.76
N LYS A 121 17.37 6.04 25.98
CA LYS A 121 17.78 7.12 26.89
C LYS A 121 18.92 7.96 26.33
N GLN A 122 19.85 7.36 25.59
CA GLN A 122 20.94 8.07 24.93
C GLN A 122 20.44 8.91 23.74
N LEU A 123 19.50 8.39 22.95
CA LEU A 123 18.77 9.15 21.92
C LEU A 123 18.09 10.38 22.55
N PHE A 124 17.27 10.19 23.58
CA PHE A 124 16.56 11.30 24.23
C PHE A 124 17.48 12.37 24.83
N ARG A 125 18.73 12.02 25.18
CA ARG A 125 19.73 12.97 25.68
C ARG A 125 20.50 13.69 24.56
N SER A 126 20.60 13.10 23.37
CA SER A 126 21.36 13.67 22.25
C SER A 126 20.51 14.57 21.34
N VAL A 127 19.19 14.49 21.43
CA VAL A 127 18.26 15.29 20.64
C VAL A 127 17.78 16.56 21.36
N SER A 128 17.45 17.58 20.56
CA SER A 128 16.87 18.85 21.01
C SER A 128 15.49 18.66 21.65
N SER A 129 15.06 19.62 22.47
CA SER A 129 13.71 19.64 23.10
C SER A 129 12.60 19.45 22.07
N GLU A 130 12.75 20.08 20.91
CA GLU A 130 11.87 19.97 19.76
C GLU A 130 11.80 18.54 19.20
N ALA A 131 12.94 17.88 19.06
CA ALA A 131 13.01 16.51 18.56
C ALA A 131 12.42 15.50 19.57
N VAL A 132 12.49 15.79 20.87
CA VAL A 132 11.79 15.01 21.90
C VAL A 132 10.27 15.11 21.75
N GLU A 133 9.73 16.30 21.47
CA GLU A 133 8.29 16.47 21.19
C GLU A 133 7.85 15.64 19.98
N VAL A 134 8.65 15.64 18.91
CA VAL A 134 8.39 14.82 17.72
C VAL A 134 8.36 13.33 18.07
N LEU A 135 9.33 12.86 18.85
CA LEU A 135 9.38 11.46 19.30
C LEU A 135 8.18 11.10 20.17
N GLN A 136 7.77 11.95 21.10
CA GLN A 136 6.61 11.70 21.95
C GLN A 136 5.33 11.53 21.12
N VAL A 137 5.13 12.35 20.08
CA VAL A 137 3.99 12.23 19.17
C VAL A 137 4.07 10.93 18.37
N ILE A 138 5.25 10.53 17.91
CA ILE A 138 5.45 9.26 17.19
C ILE A 138 5.15 8.07 18.09
N PHE A 139 5.66 8.05 19.33
CA PHE A 139 5.45 6.96 20.29
C PHE A 139 4.02 6.91 20.85
N SER A 140 3.31 8.03 20.88
CA SER A 140 1.90 8.09 21.28
C SER A 140 0.95 7.78 20.12
N MET A 141 1.46 7.56 18.90
CA MET A 141 0.66 7.29 17.73
C MET A 141 0.13 5.84 17.76
N PRO A 142 -1.19 5.62 17.58
CA PRO A 142 -1.72 4.26 17.55
C PRO A 142 -1.18 3.51 16.32
N ALA A 143 -0.81 2.24 16.51
CA ALA A 143 -0.03 1.45 15.55
C ALA A 143 -0.70 1.31 14.16
N ASN A 144 -2.03 1.32 14.12
CA ASN A 144 -2.82 1.34 12.88
C ASN A 144 -2.57 2.60 12.02
N LEU A 145 -2.37 3.75 12.65
CA LEU A 145 -2.06 5.00 11.99
C LEU A 145 -0.60 5.02 11.52
N ALA A 146 0.34 4.57 12.36
CA ALA A 146 1.76 4.47 12.01
C ALA A 146 2.00 3.61 10.77
N ASN A 147 1.35 2.44 10.70
CA ASN A 147 1.44 1.52 9.56
C ASN A 147 0.86 2.12 8.27
N SER A 148 -0.21 2.92 8.37
CA SER A 148 -0.82 3.60 7.22
C SER A 148 0.05 4.71 6.63
N LEU A 149 0.87 5.36 7.46
CA LEU A 149 1.76 6.47 7.09
C LEU A 149 3.11 5.97 6.55
N SER A 150 3.64 4.88 7.12
CA SER A 150 4.86 4.21 6.66
C SER A 150 4.73 3.70 5.22
N ALA A 151 3.59 3.08 4.89
CA ALA A 151 3.33 2.50 3.57
C ALA A 151 3.29 3.50 2.40
N LYS A 152 3.30 4.81 2.67
CA LYS A 152 3.20 5.87 1.64
C LYS A 152 4.43 6.78 1.57
N GLY A 153 5.51 6.51 2.31
CA GLY A 153 6.65 7.45 2.43
C GLY A 153 6.26 8.80 3.03
N LEU A 154 5.08 8.86 3.67
CA LEU A 154 4.41 10.09 4.10
C LEU A 154 4.71 10.46 5.55
N CYS A 155 5.46 9.65 6.30
CA CYS A 155 5.71 9.90 7.71
C CYS A 155 6.35 11.28 7.94
N ASN A 156 7.43 11.64 7.24
CA ASN A 156 8.11 12.92 7.47
C ASN A 156 7.27 14.14 7.04
N LYS A 157 6.63 14.07 5.87
CA LYS A 157 5.83 15.18 5.35
C LYS A 157 4.54 15.39 6.16
N ALA A 158 3.90 14.30 6.59
CA ALA A 158 2.71 14.36 7.44
C ALA A 158 3.05 14.86 8.85
N LEU A 159 4.16 14.41 9.42
CA LEU A 159 4.65 14.93 10.72
C LEU A 159 5.01 16.41 10.60
N ALA A 160 5.78 16.81 9.59
CA ALA A 160 6.10 18.22 9.38
C ALA A 160 4.83 19.08 9.22
N HIS A 161 3.85 18.61 8.45
CA HIS A 161 2.57 19.30 8.31
C HIS A 161 1.77 19.36 9.63
N TYR A 162 1.80 18.31 10.45
CA TYR A 162 1.18 18.31 11.78
C TYR A 162 1.81 19.35 12.70
N PHE A 163 3.14 19.41 12.79
CA PHE A 163 3.84 20.38 13.64
C PHE A 163 3.68 21.83 13.15
N VAL A 164 3.65 22.04 11.82
CA VAL A 164 3.38 23.36 11.25
C VAL A 164 1.95 23.82 11.56
N LYS A 165 0.96 22.94 11.43
CA LYS A 165 -0.46 23.30 11.58
C LYS A 165 -0.94 23.37 13.03
N GLU A 166 -0.56 22.39 13.86
CA GLU A 166 -1.09 22.23 15.23
C GLU A 166 -0.18 22.86 16.28
N ARG A 167 1.13 23.00 16.00
CA ARG A 167 2.12 23.58 16.91
C ARG A 167 2.70 24.91 16.43
N GLY A 168 2.26 25.39 15.27
CA GLY A 168 2.67 26.68 14.72
C GLY A 168 4.16 26.77 14.33
N TRP A 169 4.81 25.63 14.07
CA TRP A 169 6.21 25.63 13.69
C TRP A 169 6.41 26.17 12.27
N THR A 170 7.59 26.73 12.01
CA THR A 170 8.01 27.03 10.64
C THR A 170 8.39 25.74 9.91
N TRP A 171 8.23 25.71 8.59
CA TRP A 171 8.61 24.55 7.76
C TRP A 171 10.10 24.20 7.92
N GLU A 172 10.97 25.21 8.01
CA GLU A 172 12.41 25.03 8.22
C GLU A 172 12.69 24.35 9.56
N LYS A 173 12.04 24.78 10.64
CA LYS A 173 12.16 24.17 11.97
C LYS A 173 11.67 22.73 11.98
N ALA A 174 10.57 22.43 11.31
CA ALA A 174 10.02 21.08 11.23
C ALA A 174 10.95 20.12 10.47
N TRP A 175 11.49 20.54 9.32
CA TRP A 175 12.39 19.70 8.54
C TRP A 175 13.77 19.54 9.19
N SER A 176 14.34 20.60 9.77
CA SER A 176 15.63 20.52 10.46
C SER A 176 15.57 19.56 11.66
N THR A 177 14.48 19.59 12.42
CA THR A 177 14.25 18.69 13.57
C THR A 177 14.10 17.23 13.13
N LEU A 178 13.36 16.98 12.05
CA LEU A 178 13.22 15.63 11.49
C LEU A 178 14.54 15.09 10.91
N ASP A 179 15.36 15.95 10.32
CA ASP A 179 16.68 15.56 9.81
C ASP A 179 17.66 15.28 10.95
N GLN A 180 17.66 16.13 11.99
CA GLN A 180 18.41 15.90 13.23
C GLN A 180 18.08 14.53 13.85
N LEU A 181 16.79 14.15 13.88
CA LEU A 181 16.35 12.85 14.36
C LEU A 181 16.88 11.68 13.51
N LYS A 182 16.86 11.81 12.19
CA LYS A 182 17.42 10.79 11.29
C LYS A 182 18.91 10.61 11.50
N GLN A 183 19.64 11.70 11.66
CA GLN A 183 21.08 11.67 11.90
C GLN A 183 21.39 11.02 13.26
N ALA A 184 20.67 11.39 14.32
CA ALA A 184 20.84 10.81 15.66
C ALA A 184 20.56 9.29 15.69
N VAL A 185 19.51 8.84 15.00
CA VAL A 185 19.20 7.41 14.86
C VAL A 185 20.29 6.67 14.07
N LYS A 186 20.82 7.29 13.01
CA LYS A 186 21.91 6.71 12.21
C LYS A 186 23.19 6.56 13.02
N THR A 187 23.50 7.50 13.92
CA THR A 187 24.68 7.44 14.80
C THR A 187 24.58 6.36 15.88
N ILE A 188 23.36 5.95 16.26
CA ILE A 188 23.15 4.97 17.35
C ILE A 188 22.94 3.54 16.83
N LEU A 189 22.61 3.37 15.54
CA LEU A 189 22.46 2.08 14.88
C LEU A 189 23.70 1.61 14.09
N LEU A 190 24.76 2.44 14.05
CA LEU A 190 26.08 2.10 13.50
C LEU A 190 27.05 1.86 14.65
#